data_AF-A0A971Z628-F1
#
_entry.id   AF-A0A971Z628-F1
#
_cell.length_a   1.000
_cell.length_b   1.000
_cell.length_c   1.000
_cell.angle_alpha   90.00
_cell.angle_beta   90.00
_cell.angle_gamma   90.00
#
_symmetry.space_group_name_H-M   'P 1'
#
loop_
_entity.id
_entity.type
_entity.pdbx_description
1 polymer ?
#
loop_
_entity_poly.entity_id
_entity_poly.type
_entity_poly.pdbx_seq_one_letter_code
_entity_poly.pdbx_strand_id
1 'polypeptide(L)'
;AGNEYAGLSENCLFFIGGVIKHAKALNAFTNPSTNSYKRLVPGFEAPVMLAYSARNRSASIRIPYVTSPKGRRIEARFPDPAANPYLAFAALLMAGLDGIQNKIHPGDPADKNLYDLPPEEAKEIPQVCGSLKEALEALDADRSFLTKGGVFTDTFIDAFIELKAAEEIKVRTFVHPLEYDLYYSV
;
A
#
# COMPACT_ATOMS: atom_id res chain seq x y z
N ALA A 1 2.87 -16.12 16.21
CA ALA A 1 1.56 -16.82 16.19
C ALA A 1 0.82 -16.49 17.48
N GLY A 2 -0.50 -16.55 17.47
CA GLY A 2 -1.34 -16.28 18.63
C GLY A 2 -2.75 -16.83 18.44
N ASN A 3 -3.69 -16.32 19.23
CA ASN A 3 -5.07 -16.80 19.28
C ASN A 3 -6.04 -15.96 18.45
N GLU A 4 -5.54 -14.95 17.73
CA GLU A 4 -6.36 -14.07 16.91
C GLU A 4 -6.68 -14.71 15.55
N TYR A 5 -7.45 -13.97 14.74
CA TYR A 5 -7.84 -14.39 13.39
C TYR A 5 -6.69 -15.03 12.61
N ALA A 6 -6.96 -16.20 12.02
CA ALA A 6 -6.01 -17.01 11.25
C ALA A 6 -4.69 -17.34 12.00
N GLY A 7 -4.73 -17.41 13.35
CA GLY A 7 -3.59 -17.78 14.20
C GLY A 7 -2.54 -16.68 14.35
N LEU A 8 -2.94 -15.42 14.11
CA LEU A 8 -2.10 -14.25 14.35
C LEU A 8 -2.02 -13.93 15.84
N SER A 9 -0.99 -13.19 16.23
CA SER A 9 -0.93 -12.55 17.55
C SER A 9 -1.53 -11.15 17.48
N GLU A 10 -1.97 -10.61 18.60
CA GLU A 10 -2.46 -9.23 18.70
C GLU A 10 -1.44 -8.21 18.16
N ASN A 11 -0.16 -8.33 18.53
CA ASN A 11 0.92 -7.51 17.97
C ASN A 11 0.98 -7.55 16.42
N CYS A 12 0.60 -8.67 15.81
CA CYS A 12 0.60 -8.79 14.36
C CYS A 12 -0.61 -8.07 13.75
N LEU A 13 -1.76 -8.07 14.42
CA LEU A 13 -2.91 -7.25 14.03
C LEU A 13 -2.55 -5.75 14.08
N PHE A 14 -1.90 -5.31 15.16
CA PHE A 14 -1.44 -3.91 15.24
C PHE A 14 -0.42 -3.55 14.15
N PHE A 15 0.47 -4.48 13.80
CA PHE A 15 1.37 -4.29 12.66
C PHE A 15 0.60 -4.09 11.35
N ILE A 16 -0.43 -4.92 11.09
CA ILE A 16 -1.32 -4.76 9.94
C ILE A 16 -2.01 -3.39 9.97
N GLY A 17 -2.51 -2.97 11.13
CA GLY A 17 -3.19 -1.68 11.27
C GLY A 17 -2.29 -0.49 10.96
N GLY A 18 -1.02 -0.55 11.35
CA GLY A 18 0.00 0.43 10.94
C GLY A 18 0.24 0.45 9.43
N VAL A 19 0.37 -0.73 8.80
CA VAL A 19 0.53 -0.83 7.34
C VAL A 19 -0.70 -0.29 6.59
N ILE A 20 -1.91 -0.56 7.05
CA ILE A 20 -3.15 -0.04 6.46
C ILE A 20 -3.23 1.48 6.62
N LYS A 21 -2.99 2.01 7.82
CA LYS A 21 -3.02 3.45 8.11
C LYS A 21 -2.07 4.23 7.21
N HIS A 22 -0.85 3.73 7.03
CA HIS A 22 0.21 4.42 6.30
C HIS A 22 0.31 3.99 4.82
N ALA A 23 -0.63 3.19 4.31
CA ALA A 23 -0.51 2.55 3.00
C ALA A 23 -0.29 3.54 1.85
N LYS A 24 -0.93 4.71 1.89
CA LYS A 24 -0.77 5.76 0.87
C LYS A 24 0.65 6.33 0.85
N ALA A 25 1.21 6.64 2.01
CA ALA A 25 2.62 7.05 2.13
C ALA A 25 3.58 5.91 1.74
N LEU A 26 3.25 4.67 2.11
CA LEU A 26 4.01 3.49 1.70
C LEU A 26 4.07 3.32 0.18
N ASN A 27 2.99 3.64 -0.55
CA ASN A 27 2.95 3.54 -2.00
C ASN A 27 4.07 4.36 -2.69
N ALA A 28 4.52 5.47 -2.09
CA ALA A 28 5.64 6.23 -2.64
C ALA A 28 6.95 5.41 -2.71
N PHE A 29 7.18 4.51 -1.76
CA PHE A 29 8.35 3.64 -1.73
C PHE A 29 8.11 2.24 -2.32
N THR A 30 6.90 1.70 -2.16
CA THR A 30 6.54 0.34 -2.61
C THR A 30 6.03 0.29 -4.04
N ASN A 31 5.62 1.44 -4.59
CA ASN A 31 5.05 1.61 -5.93
C ASN A 31 5.59 2.92 -6.58
N PRO A 32 6.92 3.08 -6.71
CA PRO A 32 7.55 4.39 -6.95
C PRO A 32 7.58 4.78 -8.43
N SER A 33 6.71 4.22 -9.28
CA SER A 33 6.68 4.50 -10.72
C SER A 33 5.26 4.81 -11.18
N THR A 34 5.11 5.63 -12.23
CA THR A 34 3.79 5.85 -12.85
C THR A 34 3.20 4.55 -13.40
N ASN A 35 4.05 3.60 -13.82
CA ASN A 35 3.63 2.29 -14.31
C ASN A 35 3.07 1.38 -13.20
N SER A 36 3.49 1.58 -11.94
CA SER A 36 2.95 0.86 -10.78
C SER A 36 1.43 1.03 -10.67
N TYR A 37 0.94 2.22 -10.98
CA TYR A 37 -0.49 2.57 -10.91
C TYR A 37 -1.28 2.13 -12.14
N LYS A 38 -0.61 1.65 -13.20
CA LYS A 38 -1.26 0.91 -14.28
C LYS A 38 -1.56 -0.54 -13.88
N ARG A 39 -0.83 -1.07 -12.89
CA ARG A 39 -1.12 -2.37 -12.26
C ARG A 39 -2.19 -2.23 -11.16
N LEU A 40 -2.13 -1.19 -10.34
CA LEU A 40 -3.06 -0.95 -9.23
C LEU A 40 -4.39 -0.35 -9.69
N VAL A 41 -5.06 -1.02 -10.63
CA VAL A 41 -6.36 -0.62 -11.17
C VAL A 41 -7.42 -1.65 -10.74
N PRO A 42 -8.61 -1.21 -10.29
CA PRO A 42 -9.72 -2.12 -10.00
C PRO A 42 -10.04 -3.04 -11.19
N GLY A 43 -10.36 -4.31 -10.91
CA GLY A 43 -10.85 -5.28 -11.91
C GLY A 43 -9.85 -6.32 -12.43
N PHE A 44 -8.55 -6.19 -12.16
CA PHE A 44 -7.50 -7.11 -12.68
C PHE A 44 -6.76 -7.90 -11.58
N GLU A 45 -7.48 -8.42 -10.58
CA GLU A 45 -6.89 -9.06 -9.38
C GLU A 45 -5.93 -8.16 -8.57
N ALA A 46 -5.92 -6.86 -8.86
CA ALA A 46 -5.01 -5.91 -8.23
C ALA A 46 -5.39 -5.71 -6.75
N PRO A 47 -4.42 -5.76 -5.83
CA PRO A 47 -4.65 -5.63 -4.39
C PRO A 47 -4.84 -4.16 -3.97
N VAL A 48 -5.93 -3.54 -4.42
CA VAL A 48 -6.20 -2.10 -4.19
C VAL A 48 -6.94 -1.81 -2.89
N MET A 49 -7.68 -2.80 -2.36
CA MET A 49 -8.47 -2.65 -1.13
C MET A 49 -7.58 -2.84 0.10
N LEU A 50 -7.51 -1.82 0.96
CA LEU A 50 -6.76 -1.85 2.23
C LEU A 50 -7.51 -2.62 3.30
N ALA A 51 -7.59 -3.92 3.09
CA ALA A 51 -8.11 -4.90 4.03
C ALA A 51 -7.13 -6.06 4.18
N TYR A 52 -7.35 -6.87 5.22
CA TYR A 52 -6.61 -8.10 5.45
C TYR A 52 -7.52 -9.33 5.43
N SER A 53 -7.04 -10.44 4.90
CA SER A 53 -7.80 -11.69 4.82
C SER A 53 -6.91 -12.91 4.67
N ALA A 54 -7.35 -14.06 5.18
CA ALA A 54 -6.68 -15.35 4.95
C ALA A 54 -7.09 -16.01 3.62
N ARG A 55 -8.29 -15.70 3.12
CA ARG A 55 -8.88 -16.37 1.95
C ARG A 55 -9.01 -15.45 0.74
N ASN A 56 -9.26 -14.17 0.97
CA ASN A 56 -9.60 -13.26 -0.10
C ASN A 56 -8.36 -12.73 -0.84
N ARG A 57 -8.33 -12.93 -2.16
CA ARG A 57 -7.23 -12.48 -3.04
C ARG A 57 -7.37 -11.02 -3.50
N SER A 58 -8.46 -10.33 -3.18
CA SER A 58 -8.60 -8.88 -3.42
C SER A 58 -8.02 -8.03 -2.29
N ALA A 59 -7.81 -8.62 -1.11
CA ALA A 59 -7.22 -7.95 0.04
C ALA A 59 -5.74 -7.62 -0.23
N SER A 60 -5.34 -6.40 0.14
CA SER A 60 -3.96 -5.93 0.01
C SER A 60 -3.00 -6.61 0.97
N ILE A 61 -3.49 -7.11 2.10
CA ILE A 61 -2.71 -7.90 3.06
C ILE A 61 -3.30 -9.31 3.16
N ARG A 62 -2.54 -10.31 2.74
CA ARG A 62 -2.93 -11.72 2.84
C ARG A 62 -2.29 -12.38 4.05
N ILE A 63 -3.01 -13.29 4.68
CA ILE A 63 -2.47 -14.20 5.71
C ILE A 63 -2.31 -15.58 5.08
N PRO A 64 -1.08 -16.02 4.73
CA PRO A 64 -0.86 -17.33 4.13
C PRO A 64 -1.32 -18.46 5.04
N TYR A 65 -1.99 -19.46 4.45
CA TYR A 65 -2.28 -20.70 5.15
C TYR A 65 -0.97 -21.44 5.46
N VAL A 66 -0.73 -21.70 6.75
CA VAL A 66 0.41 -22.46 7.23
C VAL A 66 -0.02 -23.36 8.38
N THR A 67 0.51 -24.59 8.41
CA THR A 67 0.28 -25.57 9.48
C THR A 67 1.20 -25.34 10.68
N SER A 68 2.45 -24.91 10.43
CA SER A 68 3.42 -24.61 11.48
C SER A 68 3.25 -23.19 12.03
N PRO A 69 3.15 -23.00 13.36
CA PRO A 69 3.17 -21.68 13.98
C PRO A 69 4.40 -20.85 13.65
N LYS A 70 5.55 -21.49 13.37
CA LYS A 70 6.80 -20.80 12.97
C LYS A 70 6.73 -20.18 11.58
N GLY A 71 5.83 -20.67 10.71
CA GLY A 71 5.61 -20.11 9.37
C GLY A 71 4.60 -18.96 9.32
N ARG A 72 4.00 -18.59 10.46
CA ARG A 72 2.94 -17.57 10.53
C ARG A 72 3.50 -16.20 10.17
N ARG A 73 2.91 -15.55 9.17
CA ARG A 73 3.33 -14.26 8.63
C ARG A 73 2.16 -13.55 7.96
N ILE A 74 2.39 -12.31 7.57
CA ILE A 74 1.51 -11.54 6.67
C ILE A 74 2.23 -11.34 5.33
N GLU A 75 1.45 -11.06 4.29
CA GLU A 75 1.96 -10.75 2.95
C GLU A 75 1.28 -9.47 2.47
N ALA A 76 2.04 -8.37 2.40
CA ALA A 76 1.62 -7.16 1.72
C ALA A 76 1.79 -7.36 0.20
N ARG A 77 0.70 -7.21 -0.56
CA ARG A 77 0.64 -7.58 -1.99
C ARG A 77 0.65 -6.39 -2.94
N PHE A 78 0.42 -5.18 -2.43
CA PHE A 78 0.47 -3.96 -3.22
C PHE A 78 1.87 -3.60 -3.74
N PRO A 79 3.01 -3.89 -3.07
CA PRO A 79 4.34 -3.57 -3.60
C PRO A 79 4.62 -4.22 -4.96
N ASP A 80 5.48 -3.59 -5.77
CA ASP A 80 5.91 -4.11 -7.06
C ASP A 80 7.44 -4.03 -7.27
N PRO A 81 7.99 -4.69 -8.30
CA PRO A 81 9.45 -4.76 -8.51
C PRO A 81 10.14 -3.45 -8.88
N ALA A 82 9.42 -2.36 -9.17
CA ALA A 82 10.04 -1.06 -9.38
C ALA A 82 10.51 -0.44 -8.04
N ALA A 83 10.03 -0.96 -6.91
CA ALA A 83 10.43 -0.54 -5.58
C ALA A 83 11.92 -0.77 -5.31
N ASN A 84 12.58 0.19 -4.68
CA ASN A 84 13.88 -0.05 -4.07
C ASN A 84 13.66 -0.97 -2.85
N PRO A 85 14.21 -2.19 -2.81
CA PRO A 85 13.92 -3.16 -1.75
C PRO A 85 14.32 -2.66 -0.36
N TYR A 86 15.39 -1.87 -0.25
CA TYR A 86 15.82 -1.31 1.03
C TYR A 86 14.78 -0.35 1.59
N LEU A 87 14.31 0.60 0.76
CA LEU A 87 13.34 1.61 1.16
C LEU A 87 11.97 0.99 1.42
N ALA A 88 11.53 0.07 0.55
CA ALA A 88 10.25 -0.60 0.69
C ALA A 88 10.16 -1.42 1.99
N PHE A 89 11.17 -2.22 2.30
CA PHE A 89 11.17 -3.02 3.52
C PHE A 89 11.33 -2.16 4.77
N ALA A 90 12.18 -1.13 4.74
CA ALA A 90 12.31 -0.20 5.84
C ALA A 90 11.00 0.53 6.12
N ALA A 91 10.34 1.06 5.08
CA ALA A 91 9.07 1.78 5.24
C ALA A 91 7.96 0.86 5.78
N LEU A 92 7.82 -0.36 5.25
CA LEU A 92 6.86 -1.35 5.76
C LEU A 92 7.10 -1.70 7.23
N LEU A 93 8.37 -1.86 7.62
CA LEU A 93 8.73 -2.10 9.02
C LEU A 93 8.35 -0.91 9.90
N MET A 94 8.70 0.32 9.50
CA MET A 94 8.39 1.52 10.26
C MET A 94 6.88 1.71 10.43
N ALA A 95 6.08 1.49 9.38
CA ALA A 95 4.62 1.57 9.45
C ALA A 95 4.04 0.53 10.43
N GLY A 96 4.51 -0.71 10.35
CA GLY A 96 4.05 -1.76 11.26
C GLY A 96 4.48 -1.53 12.71
N LEU A 97 5.66 -0.97 12.95
CA LEU A 97 6.11 -0.57 14.29
C LEU A 97 5.28 0.59 14.85
N ASP A 98 4.91 1.58 14.04
CA ASP A 98 3.98 2.64 14.45
C ASP A 98 2.63 2.05 14.87
N GLY A 99 2.12 1.10 14.07
CA GLY A 99 0.91 0.34 14.38
C GLY A 99 0.96 -0.35 15.74
N ILE A 100 2.05 -1.06 16.03
CA ILE A 100 2.27 -1.73 17.31
C ILE A 100 2.34 -0.73 18.47
N GLN A 101 3.14 0.33 18.33
CA GLN A 101 3.33 1.32 19.40
C GLN A 101 2.03 2.04 19.77
N ASN A 102 1.22 2.37 18.77
CA ASN A 102 -0.03 3.10 18.94
C ASN A 102 -1.26 2.17 19.06
N LYS A 103 -1.07 0.84 19.10
CA LYS A 103 -2.13 -0.18 19.17
C LYS A 103 -3.23 0.02 18.12
N ILE A 104 -2.81 0.28 16.89
CA ILE A 104 -3.72 0.61 15.79
C ILE A 104 -4.40 -0.67 15.31
N HIS A 105 -5.68 -0.85 15.63
CA HIS A 105 -6.42 -2.05 15.19
C HIS A 105 -6.77 -1.95 13.69
N PRO A 106 -6.57 -3.02 12.89
CA PRO A 106 -6.81 -3.02 11.44
C PRO A 106 -8.30 -3.10 11.05
N GLY A 107 -9.22 -3.04 12.01
CA GLY A 107 -10.63 -3.38 11.83
C GLY A 107 -10.86 -4.89 11.74
N ASP A 108 -12.07 -5.27 11.32
CA ASP A 108 -12.44 -6.67 11.13
C ASP A 108 -11.85 -7.25 9.82
N PRO A 109 -11.57 -8.57 9.77
CA PRO A 109 -11.04 -9.20 8.56
C PRO A 109 -12.07 -9.17 7.43
N ALA A 110 -11.59 -8.98 6.19
CA ALA A 110 -12.45 -9.05 5.01
C ALA A 110 -12.71 -10.51 4.62
N ASP A 111 -13.79 -11.08 5.15
CA ASP A 111 -14.21 -12.46 4.83
C ASP A 111 -15.06 -12.56 3.55
N LYS A 112 -15.69 -11.45 3.11
CA LYS A 112 -16.41 -11.36 1.83
C LYS A 112 -15.45 -11.14 0.66
N ASN A 113 -15.83 -11.58 -0.55
CA ASN A 113 -15.12 -11.21 -1.77
C ASN A 113 -15.29 -9.71 -2.02
N LEU A 114 -14.19 -8.93 -2.05
CA LEU A 114 -14.28 -7.46 -2.12
C LEU A 114 -14.63 -6.97 -3.53
N TYR A 115 -14.53 -7.84 -4.55
CA TYR A 115 -14.96 -7.51 -5.91
C TYR A 115 -16.47 -7.47 -6.08
N ASP A 116 -17.19 -8.27 -5.30
CA ASP A 116 -18.65 -8.40 -5.40
C ASP A 116 -19.38 -7.48 -4.41
N LEU A 117 -18.64 -6.60 -3.73
CA LEU A 117 -19.25 -5.64 -2.83
C LEU A 117 -20.07 -4.63 -3.63
N PRO A 118 -21.28 -4.28 -3.16
CA PRO A 118 -22.01 -3.14 -3.69
C PRO A 118 -21.12 -1.89 -3.69
N PRO A 119 -21.20 -1.01 -4.71
CA PRO A 119 -20.36 0.18 -4.80
C PRO A 119 -20.38 1.07 -3.55
N GLU A 120 -21.49 1.10 -2.81
CA GLU A 120 -21.61 1.85 -1.55
C GLU A 120 -20.76 1.21 -0.43
N GLU A 121 -20.79 -0.11 -0.27
CA GLU A 121 -19.93 -0.82 0.71
C GLU A 121 -18.44 -0.72 0.32
N ALA A 122 -18.14 -0.74 -0.98
CA ALA A 122 -16.76 -0.66 -1.48
C ALA A 122 -16.10 0.71 -1.23
N LYS A 123 -16.89 1.80 -1.17
CA LYS A 123 -16.39 3.16 -0.87
C LYS A 123 -15.92 3.32 0.58
N GLU A 124 -16.48 2.53 1.49
CA GLU A 124 -16.11 2.58 2.91
C GLU A 124 -14.75 1.92 3.18
N ILE A 125 -14.26 1.12 2.24
CA ILE A 125 -12.97 0.43 2.37
C ILE A 125 -11.86 1.35 1.85
N PRO A 126 -10.86 1.70 2.69
CA PRO A 126 -9.75 2.50 2.25
C PRO A 126 -9.00 1.83 1.09
N GLN A 127 -8.46 2.62 0.18
CA GLN A 127 -7.73 2.12 -0.99
C GLN A 127 -6.30 2.67 -1.01
N VAL A 128 -5.40 1.93 -1.66
CA VAL A 128 -4.07 2.42 -2.05
C VAL A 128 -4.19 3.64 -2.98
N CYS A 129 -3.09 4.36 -3.18
CA CYS A 129 -3.06 5.47 -4.12
C CYS A 129 -3.38 5.01 -5.56
N GLY A 130 -4.10 5.85 -6.29
CA GLY A 130 -4.42 5.67 -7.72
C GLY A 130 -3.40 6.30 -8.66
N SER A 131 -2.44 7.07 -8.15
CA SER A 131 -1.39 7.69 -8.94
C SER A 131 -0.10 7.88 -8.15
N LEU A 132 1.03 8.03 -8.87
CA LEU A 132 2.32 8.35 -8.24
C LEU A 132 2.26 9.71 -7.54
N LYS A 133 1.59 10.70 -8.14
CA LYS A 133 1.41 12.03 -7.55
C LYS A 133 0.73 11.94 -6.17
N GLU A 134 -0.40 11.22 -6.08
CA GLU A 134 -1.13 11.03 -4.82
C GLU A 134 -0.25 10.36 -3.76
N ALA A 135 0.57 9.38 -4.14
CA ALA A 135 1.47 8.70 -3.22
C ALA A 135 2.58 9.63 -2.68
N LEU A 136 3.13 10.51 -3.52
CA LEU A 136 4.12 11.50 -3.10
C LEU A 136 3.50 12.55 -2.16
N GLU A 137 2.30 13.03 -2.45
CA GLU A 137 1.56 13.95 -1.58
C GLU A 137 1.21 13.29 -0.24
N ALA A 138 0.82 12.01 -0.24
CA ALA A 138 0.57 11.25 0.97
C ALA A 138 1.84 11.01 1.79
N LEU A 139 2.97 10.71 1.13
CA LEU A 139 4.27 10.60 1.78
C LEU A 139 4.66 11.91 2.46
N ASP A 140 4.48 13.05 1.77
CA ASP A 140 4.77 14.37 2.32
C ASP A 140 3.95 14.63 3.61
N ALA A 141 2.63 14.39 3.53
CA ALA A 141 1.70 14.64 4.63
C ALA A 141 1.85 13.68 5.83
N ASP A 142 2.30 12.44 5.61
CA ASP A 142 2.34 11.36 6.61
C ASP A 142 3.74 10.75 6.78
N ARG A 143 4.79 11.57 6.71
CA ARG A 143 6.19 11.11 6.88
C ARG A 143 6.62 10.82 8.33
N SER A 144 5.83 11.23 9.33
CA SER A 144 6.27 11.22 10.74
C SER A 144 6.61 9.83 11.29
N PHE A 145 5.94 8.77 10.80
CA PHE A 145 6.24 7.40 11.23
C PHE A 145 7.60 6.92 10.72
N LEU A 146 8.09 7.45 9.60
CA LEU A 146 9.37 7.09 8.99
C LEU A 146 10.56 7.75 9.70
N THR A 147 10.38 8.97 10.20
CA THR A 147 11.46 9.74 10.83
C THR A 147 11.73 9.33 12.28
N LYS A 148 10.86 8.50 12.87
CA LYS A 148 11.08 7.91 14.20
C LYS A 148 12.42 7.19 14.28
N GLY A 149 13.20 7.49 15.32
CA GLY A 149 14.52 6.89 15.53
C GLY A 149 15.59 7.28 14.50
N GLY A 150 15.31 8.28 13.65
CA GLY A 150 16.25 8.75 12.63
C GLY A 150 16.48 7.75 11.49
N VAL A 151 15.53 6.83 11.25
CA VAL A 151 15.63 5.83 10.18
C VAL A 151 15.56 6.49 8.81
N PHE A 152 14.60 7.39 8.64
CA PHE A 152 14.54 8.33 7.52
C PHE A 152 14.76 9.75 8.04
N THR A 153 15.26 10.63 7.17
CA THR A 153 15.37 12.08 7.45
C THR A 153 14.45 12.85 6.52
N ASP A 154 13.96 14.00 6.97
CA ASP A 154 13.14 14.86 6.10
C ASP A 154 13.87 15.24 4.82
N THR A 155 15.17 15.57 4.91
CA THR A 155 16.00 15.88 3.74
C THR A 155 16.04 14.74 2.72
N PHE A 156 16.13 13.48 3.18
CA PHE A 156 16.07 12.33 2.28
C PHE A 156 14.69 12.18 1.65
N ILE A 157 13.62 12.32 2.44
CA ILE A 157 12.24 12.20 1.97
C ILE A 157 11.93 13.29 0.93
N ASP A 158 12.34 14.53 1.19
CA ASP A 158 12.16 15.67 0.27
C ASP A 158 12.90 15.44 -1.05
N ALA A 159 14.17 15.01 -0.99
CA ALA A 159 14.96 14.70 -2.18
C ALA A 159 14.35 13.54 -2.98
N PHE A 160 13.81 12.52 -2.30
CA PHE A 160 13.12 11.42 -2.94
C PHE A 160 11.83 11.88 -3.64
N ILE A 161 11.03 12.72 -2.98
CA ILE A 161 9.81 13.31 -3.54
C ILE A 161 10.15 14.14 -4.77
N GLU A 162 11.16 15.01 -4.70
CA GLU A 162 11.59 15.83 -5.84
C GLU A 162 11.98 14.97 -7.05
N LEU A 163 12.80 13.95 -6.83
CA LEU A 163 13.23 13.02 -7.87
C LEU A 163 12.04 12.31 -8.54
N LYS A 164 11.08 11.83 -7.75
CA LYS A 164 9.90 11.12 -8.26
C LYS A 164 8.84 12.04 -8.86
N ALA A 165 8.71 13.27 -8.37
CA ALA A 165 7.86 14.29 -8.96
C ALA A 165 8.36 14.66 -10.37
N ALA A 166 9.67 14.75 -10.58
CA ALA A 166 10.23 14.98 -11.91
C ALA A 166 9.89 13.86 -12.92
N GLU A 167 9.95 12.59 -12.48
CA GLU A 167 9.51 11.44 -13.28
C GLU A 167 8.01 11.49 -13.60
N GLU A 168 7.18 11.80 -12.61
CA GLU A 168 5.71 11.95 -12.76
C GLU A 168 5.36 13.04 -13.77
N ILE A 169 5.95 14.23 -13.61
CA ILE A 169 5.71 15.39 -14.48
C ILE A 169 6.07 15.02 -15.91
N LYS A 170 7.22 14.38 -16.14
CA LYS A 170 7.66 13.98 -17.48
C LYS A 170 6.62 13.10 -18.19
N VAL A 171 6.03 12.13 -17.49
CA VAL A 171 4.99 11.26 -18.04
C VAL A 171 3.70 12.04 -18.26
N ARG A 172 3.31 12.91 -17.33
CA ARG A 172 2.07 13.70 -17.40
C ARG A 172 2.07 14.76 -18.50
N THR A 173 3.24 15.31 -18.87
CA THR A 173 3.36 16.34 -19.90
C THR A 173 3.59 15.81 -21.31
N PHE A 174 3.79 14.49 -21.47
CA PHE A 174 4.07 13.90 -22.77
C PHE A 174 2.78 13.30 -23.36
N VAL A 175 2.51 13.56 -24.64
CA VAL A 175 1.34 13.02 -25.34
C VAL A 175 1.42 11.50 -25.40
N HIS A 176 0.41 10.81 -24.87
CA HIS A 176 0.33 9.36 -24.96
C HIS A 176 -0.26 8.92 -26.32
N PRO A 177 0.26 7.89 -27.00
CA PRO A 177 -0.30 7.43 -28.27
C PRO A 177 -1.81 7.14 -28.26
N LEU A 178 -2.34 6.68 -27.12
CA LEU A 178 -3.78 6.45 -26.91
C LEU A 178 -4.62 7.74 -27.04
N GLU A 179 -4.05 8.91 -26.75
CA GLU A 179 -4.77 10.19 -26.90
C GLU A 179 -5.08 10.49 -28.37
N TYR A 180 -4.26 10.01 -29.32
CA TYR A 180 -4.60 10.10 -30.74
C TYR A 180 -5.81 9.22 -31.07
N ASP A 181 -5.85 7.98 -30.60
CA ASP A 181 -7.02 7.10 -30.81
C ASP A 181 -8.31 7.70 -30.24
N LEU A 182 -8.23 8.28 -29.03
CA LEU A 182 -9.39 8.85 -28.36
C LEU A 182 -9.83 10.21 -28.91
N TYR A 183 -8.88 11.07 -29.32
CA TYR A 183 -9.13 12.50 -29.52
C TYR A 183 -8.70 13.07 -30.87
N TYR A 184 -8.10 12.27 -31.78
CA TYR A 184 -7.58 12.80 -33.06
C TYR A 184 -8.65 13.41 -33.95
N SER A 185 -9.88 12.91 -33.88
CA SER A 185 -11.02 13.33 -34.72
C SER A 185 -12.08 14.12 -33.96
N VAL A 186 -11.74 14.68 -32.79
CA VAL A 186 -12.64 15.57 -32.04
C VAL A 186 -12.91 16.85 -32.82
#